data_AF-A0A5N8HEK0-F1
#
_entry.id   AF-A0A5N8HEK0-F1
#
_cell.length_a   1.000
_cell.length_b   1.000
_cell.length_c   1.000
_cell.angle_alpha   90.00
_cell.angle_beta   90.00
_cell.angle_gamma   90.00
#
_symmetry.space_group_name_H-M   'P 1'
#
loop_
_entity.id
_entity.type
_entity.pdbx_description
1 polymer ?
#
loop_
_entity_poly.entity_id
_entity_poly.type
_entity_poly.pdbx_seq_one_letter_code
_entity_poly.pdbx_strand_id
1 'polypeptide(L)'
;MAVPEETEKKARDVNEKTALLKKKSATELGELATSINTIARDAHMEANLEMEIVPQGLRVLIKDDQNRNMFERGSAQIMPFFKTLLVELAPVFDSLDNKIIITGHTDAMAYKNNIYNNWNLSGDRALS
;
A
#
# COMPACT_ATOMS: atom_id res chain seq x y z
N MET A 1 -48.01 -10.32 -22.81
CA MET A 1 -46.56 -10.59 -22.77
C MET A 1 -45.87 -9.24 -22.53
N ALA A 2 -45.77 -8.80 -21.27
CA ALA A 2 -45.26 -7.49 -20.88
C ALA A 2 -44.13 -7.70 -19.86
N VAL A 3 -42.88 -7.57 -20.32
CA VAL A 3 -41.66 -7.71 -19.49
C VAL A 3 -40.51 -6.73 -19.84
N PRO A 4 -40.51 -5.85 -20.87
CA PRO A 4 -39.30 -5.06 -21.17
C PRO A 4 -39.00 -3.93 -20.18
N GLU A 5 -40.03 -3.26 -19.61
CA GLU A 5 -39.88 -2.04 -18.80
C GLU A 5 -39.18 -2.24 -17.44
N GLU A 6 -39.38 -3.41 -16.83
CA GLU A 6 -38.80 -3.75 -15.52
C GLU A 6 -37.30 -4.08 -15.62
N THR A 7 -36.88 -4.61 -16.77
CA THR A 7 -35.48 -4.96 -17.08
C THR A 7 -34.63 -3.71 -17.32
N GLU A 8 -35.18 -2.69 -17.98
CA GLU A 8 -34.48 -1.43 -18.24
C GLU A 8 -34.32 -0.56 -16.99
N LYS A 9 -35.33 -0.53 -16.10
CA LYS A 9 -35.21 0.14 -14.79
C LYS A 9 -34.13 -0.49 -13.92
N LYS A 10 -34.11 -1.83 -13.81
CA LYS A 10 -33.05 -2.56 -13.08
C LYS A 10 -31.66 -2.27 -13.66
N ALA A 11 -31.51 -2.24 -14.99
CA ALA A 11 -30.22 -1.98 -15.61
C ALA A 11 -29.72 -0.53 -15.34
N ARG A 12 -30.62 0.46 -15.32
CA ARG A 12 -30.29 1.85 -14.98
C ARG A 12 -29.89 2.00 -13.51
N ASP A 13 -30.67 1.42 -12.59
CA ASP A 13 -30.37 1.46 -11.15
C ASP A 13 -29.02 0.81 -10.82
N VAL A 14 -28.68 -0.31 -11.48
CA VAL A 14 -27.38 -0.97 -11.31
C VAL A 14 -26.24 -0.09 -11.81
N ASN A 15 -26.41 0.59 -12.96
CA ASN A 15 -25.39 1.45 -13.53
C ASN A 15 -25.15 2.70 -12.66
N GLU A 16 -26.22 3.33 -12.16
CA GLU A 16 -26.12 4.47 -11.23
C GLU A 16 -25.44 4.08 -9.93
N LYS A 17 -25.82 2.94 -9.33
CA LYS A 17 -25.20 2.43 -8.10
C LYS A 17 -23.71 2.13 -8.31
N THR A 18 -23.35 1.58 -9.48
CA THR A 18 -21.95 1.29 -9.84
C THR A 18 -21.14 2.58 -10.03
N ALA A 19 -21.71 3.59 -10.67
CA ALA A 19 -21.07 4.89 -10.86
C ALA A 19 -20.87 5.63 -9.51
N LEU A 20 -21.86 5.58 -8.62
CA LEU A 20 -21.76 6.14 -7.28
C LEU A 20 -20.67 5.46 -6.45
N LEU A 21 -20.61 4.11 -6.49
CA LEU A 21 -19.58 3.34 -5.80
C LEU A 21 -18.18 3.70 -6.31
N LYS A 22 -17.97 3.77 -7.63
CA LYS A 22 -16.67 4.18 -8.21
C LYS A 22 -16.27 5.59 -7.78
N LYS A 23 -17.22 6.54 -7.78
CA LYS A 23 -16.95 7.92 -7.36
C LYS A 23 -16.57 8.00 -5.88
N LYS A 24 -17.33 7.31 -5.01
CA LYS A 24 -17.06 7.24 -3.58
C LYS A 24 -15.66 6.66 -3.31
N SER A 25 -15.33 5.52 -3.94
CA SER A 25 -14.01 4.91 -3.80
C SER A 25 -12.88 5.80 -4.31
N ALA A 26 -13.07 6.53 -5.41
CA ALA A 26 -12.05 7.46 -5.91
C ALA A 26 -11.78 8.61 -4.94
N THR A 27 -12.83 9.14 -4.28
CA THR A 27 -12.70 10.17 -3.26
C THR A 27 -11.98 9.64 -2.01
N GLU A 28 -12.39 8.48 -1.50
CA GLU A 28 -11.77 7.83 -0.33
C GLU A 28 -10.26 7.56 -0.57
N LEU A 29 -9.89 7.08 -1.75
CA LEU A 29 -8.49 6.83 -2.11
C LEU A 29 -7.68 8.14 -2.22
N GLY A 30 -8.30 9.23 -2.69
CA GLY A 30 -7.65 10.55 -2.76
C GLY A 30 -7.42 11.18 -1.38
N GLU A 31 -8.38 11.04 -0.47
CA GLU A 31 -8.23 11.46 0.93
C GLU A 31 -7.12 10.66 1.62
N LEU A 32 -7.13 9.33 1.45
CA LEU A 32 -6.10 8.46 1.99
C LEU A 32 -4.69 8.82 1.48
N ALA A 33 -4.54 9.01 0.17
CA ALA A 33 -3.27 9.42 -0.41
C ALA A 33 -2.77 10.76 0.17
N THR A 34 -3.69 11.69 0.42
CA THR A 34 -3.36 12.99 1.03
C THR A 34 -2.83 12.82 2.45
N SER A 35 -3.54 12.05 3.29
CA SER A 35 -3.12 11.79 4.68
C SER A 35 -1.77 11.10 4.75
N ILE A 36 -1.52 10.10 3.90
CA ILE A 36 -0.24 9.40 3.83
C ILE A 36 0.88 10.36 3.40
N ASN A 37 0.62 11.24 2.42
CA ASN A 37 1.61 12.22 1.98
C ASN A 37 1.98 13.21 3.11
N THR A 38 1.00 13.67 3.89
CA THR A 38 1.26 14.55 5.04
C THR A 38 2.17 13.87 6.07
N ILE A 39 1.90 12.63 6.42
CA ILE A 39 2.76 11.86 7.34
C ILE A 39 4.18 11.69 6.79
N ALA A 40 4.29 11.36 5.50
CA ALA A 40 5.60 11.24 4.86
C ALA A 40 6.36 12.57 4.84
N ARG A 41 5.66 13.70 4.67
CA ARG A 41 6.25 15.05 4.75
C ARG A 41 6.79 15.35 6.14
N ASP A 42 5.98 15.08 7.16
CA ASP A 42 6.33 15.35 8.56
C ASP A 42 7.49 14.46 9.04
N ALA A 43 7.58 13.24 8.52
CA ALA A 43 8.71 12.32 8.75
C ALA A 43 9.95 12.64 7.89
N HIS A 44 9.90 13.63 6.99
CA HIS A 44 10.95 13.92 6.00
C HIS A 44 11.29 12.72 5.10
N MET A 45 10.26 11.99 4.66
CA MET A 45 10.34 10.73 3.91
C MET A 45 9.59 10.73 2.58
N GLU A 46 9.19 11.90 2.06
CA GLU A 46 8.49 11.96 0.77
C GLU A 46 9.31 11.36 -0.39
N ALA A 47 10.64 11.46 -0.35
CA ALA A 47 11.50 10.85 -1.36
C ALA A 47 11.53 9.31 -1.28
N ASN A 48 11.14 8.75 -0.12
CA ASN A 48 11.11 7.32 0.16
C ASN A 48 9.71 6.72 -0.01
N LEU A 49 8.71 7.50 -0.40
CA LEU A 49 7.32 7.07 -0.51
C LEU A 49 6.74 7.44 -1.88
N GLU A 50 6.29 6.44 -2.62
CA GLU A 50 5.58 6.59 -3.88
C GLU A 50 4.17 6.04 -3.75
N MET A 51 3.19 6.75 -4.31
CA MET A 51 1.78 6.33 -4.28
C MET A 51 1.20 6.27 -5.69
N GLU A 52 0.43 5.24 -5.95
CA GLU A 52 -0.24 5.03 -7.23
C GLU A 52 -1.62 4.42 -7.04
N ILE A 53 -2.63 4.97 -7.71
CA ILE A 53 -3.96 4.37 -7.77
C ILE A 53 -3.95 3.29 -8.84
N VAL A 54 -4.18 2.04 -8.43
CA VAL A 54 -4.27 0.86 -9.28
C VAL A 54 -5.69 0.28 -9.22
N PRO A 55 -6.10 -0.60 -10.14
CA PRO A 55 -7.44 -1.20 -10.11
C PRO A 55 -7.78 -1.94 -8.80
N GLN A 56 -6.76 -2.41 -8.06
CA GLN A 56 -6.93 -3.06 -6.76
C GLN A 56 -7.10 -2.07 -5.59
N GLY A 57 -6.79 -0.78 -5.76
CA GLY A 57 -6.82 0.23 -4.68
C GLY A 57 -5.64 1.20 -4.73
N LEU A 58 -5.24 1.71 -3.57
CA LEU A 58 -4.05 2.55 -3.43
C LEU A 58 -2.81 1.68 -3.19
N ARG A 59 -1.84 1.76 -4.08
CA ARG A 59 -0.51 1.17 -3.89
C ARG A 59 0.40 2.20 -3.25
N VAL A 60 0.95 1.86 -2.09
CA VAL A 60 1.97 2.65 -1.39
C VAL A 60 3.28 1.88 -1.45
N LEU A 61 4.31 2.49 -2.01
CA LEU A 61 5.61 1.89 -2.22
C LEU A 61 6.65 2.65 -1.40
N ILE A 62 7.23 1.97 -0.41
CA ILE A 62 8.26 2.52 0.44
C ILE A 62 9.62 2.04 -0.07
N LYS A 63 10.50 2.97 -0.44
CA LYS A 63 11.81 2.71 -1.04
C LYS A 63 12.93 3.26 -0.17
N ASP A 64 13.99 2.48 -0.04
CA ASP A 64 15.25 2.98 0.48
C ASP A 64 16.13 3.61 -0.60
N ASP A 65 17.20 4.26 -0.17
CA ASP A 65 18.21 4.82 -1.06
C ASP A 65 19.62 4.55 -0.50
N GLN A 66 20.65 4.93 -1.27
CA GLN A 66 22.05 4.66 -0.88
C GLN A 66 22.47 5.33 0.44
N ASN A 67 21.79 6.40 0.84
CA ASN A 67 22.07 7.15 2.07
C ASN A 67 21.23 6.64 3.26
N ARG A 68 20.06 6.06 2.99
CA ARG A 68 19.09 5.60 4.01
C ARG A 68 18.53 4.23 3.64
N ASN A 69 19.19 3.18 4.11
CA ASN A 69 18.69 1.81 3.98
C ASN A 69 17.47 1.58 4.87
N MET A 70 16.48 0.81 4.40
CA MET A 70 15.31 0.45 5.22
C MET A 70 15.65 -0.58 6.29
N PHE A 71 16.55 -1.50 5.95
CA PHE A 71 17.01 -2.56 6.82
C PHE A 71 18.53 -2.49 6.97
N GLU A 72 19.02 -3.02 8.09
CA GLU A 72 20.44 -3.31 8.23
C GLU A 72 20.92 -4.25 7.11
N ARG A 73 22.15 -4.05 6.64
CA ARG A 73 22.71 -4.87 5.56
C ARG A 73 22.75 -6.34 5.97
N GLY A 74 22.16 -7.19 5.13
CA GLY A 74 22.05 -8.63 5.41
C GLY A 74 21.12 -8.97 6.56
N SER A 75 20.32 -8.04 7.09
CA SER A 75 19.46 -8.28 8.23
C SER A 75 18.00 -7.91 7.90
N ALA A 76 17.08 -8.49 8.67
CA ALA A 76 15.66 -8.13 8.68
C ALA A 76 15.35 -7.09 9.78
N GLN A 77 16.36 -6.57 10.48
CA GLN A 77 16.19 -5.49 11.44
C GLN A 77 15.93 -4.18 10.70
N ILE A 78 14.72 -3.65 10.87
CA ILE A 78 14.32 -2.35 10.32
C ILE A 78 15.07 -1.22 11.02
N MET A 79 15.52 -0.24 10.24
CA MET A 79 16.22 0.92 10.78
C MET A 79 15.23 1.86 11.50
N PRO A 80 15.62 2.51 12.62
CA PRO A 80 14.73 3.36 13.40
C PRO A 80 13.99 4.40 12.58
N PHE A 81 14.65 4.95 11.57
CA PHE A 81 14.07 5.93 10.64
C PHE A 81 12.81 5.41 9.93
N PHE A 82 12.87 4.20 9.36
CA PHE A 82 11.72 3.58 8.69
C PHE A 82 10.70 2.99 9.66
N LYS A 83 11.16 2.56 10.85
CA LYS A 83 10.25 2.15 11.92
C LYS A 83 9.31 3.28 12.33
N THR A 84 9.83 4.50 12.49
CA THR A 84 9.00 5.67 12.79
C THR A 84 7.94 5.88 11.72
N LEU A 85 8.28 5.83 10.43
CA LEU A 85 7.29 5.97 9.35
C LEU A 85 6.17 4.93 9.45
N LEU A 86 6.51 3.65 9.64
CA LEU A 86 5.50 2.60 9.74
C LEU A 86 4.57 2.80 10.94
N VAL A 87 5.12 3.27 12.08
CA VAL A 87 4.35 3.61 13.27
C VAL A 87 3.41 4.79 13.02
N GLU A 88 3.87 5.84 12.34
CA GLU A 88 3.05 7.00 11.99
C GLU A 88 1.96 6.67 10.96
N LEU A 89 2.22 5.72 10.06
CA LEU A 89 1.23 5.25 9.08
C LEU A 89 0.19 4.30 9.69
N ALA A 90 0.51 3.61 10.78
CA ALA A 90 -0.36 2.59 11.37
C ALA A 90 -1.77 3.10 11.74
N PRO A 91 -1.96 4.29 12.36
CA PRO A 91 -3.29 4.82 12.64
C PRO A 91 -4.13 5.11 11.38
N VAL A 92 -3.48 5.51 10.28
CA VAL A 92 -4.18 5.73 9.01
C VAL A 92 -4.73 4.43 8.49
N PHE A 93 -3.93 3.36 8.54
CA PHE A 93 -4.35 2.03 8.12
C PHE A 93 -5.40 1.40 9.04
N ASP A 94 -5.32 1.65 10.36
CA ASP A 94 -6.30 1.15 11.34
C ASP A 94 -7.69 1.78 11.15
N SER A 95 -7.76 2.99 10.58
CA SER A 95 -9.02 3.66 10.26
C SER A 95 -9.78 3.04 9.08
N LEU A 96 -9.14 2.15 8.31
CA LEU A 96 -9.70 1.56 7.10
C LEU A 96 -10.26 0.16 7.38
N ASP A 97 -11.51 -0.09 7.01
CA ASP A 97 -12.10 -1.44 7.00
C ASP A 97 -11.68 -2.26 5.75
N ASN A 98 -10.67 -1.77 5.02
CA ASN A 98 -10.20 -2.38 3.77
C ASN A 98 -9.12 -3.42 4.06
N LYS A 99 -9.07 -4.46 3.22
CA LYS A 99 -7.98 -5.45 3.28
C LYS A 99 -6.66 -4.80 2.86
N ILE A 100 -5.63 -4.97 3.69
CA ILE A 100 -4.26 -4.53 3.41
C ILE A 100 -3.44 -5.73 2.96
N ILE A 101 -2.62 -5.54 1.93
CA ILE A 101 -1.65 -6.52 1.44
C ILE A 101 -0.27 -5.88 1.56
N ILE A 102 0.63 -6.52 2.30
CA ILE A 102 2.01 -6.06 2.50
C ILE A 102 2.93 -7.02 1.75
N THR A 103 3.82 -6.46 0.91
CA THR A 103 4.80 -7.23 0.13
C THR A 103 6.19 -6.65 0.37
N GLY A 104 7.14 -7.49 0.77
CA GLY A 104 8.54 -7.13 0.91
C GLY A 104 9.36 -7.49 -0.34
N HIS A 105 10.15 -6.55 -0.84
CA HIS A 105 11.14 -6.80 -1.89
C HIS A 105 12.55 -6.55 -1.33
N THR A 106 13.49 -7.45 -1.63
CA THR A 106 14.91 -7.29 -1.25
C THR A 106 15.77 -7.33 -2.50
N ASP A 107 16.95 -6.70 -2.42
CA ASP A 107 17.92 -6.77 -3.51
C ASP A 107 18.44 -8.20 -3.73
N ALA A 108 19.08 -8.39 -4.88
CA ALA A 108 19.60 -9.67 -5.34
C ALA A 108 21.05 -9.94 -4.86
N MET A 109 21.59 -9.16 -3.90
CA MET A 109 22.96 -9.39 -3.45
C MET A 109 23.08 -10.80 -2.86
N ALA A 110 24.03 -11.58 -3.36
CA ALA A 110 24.19 -12.97 -2.96
C ALA A 110 24.57 -13.05 -1.48
N TYR A 111 23.67 -13.60 -0.67
CA TYR A 111 23.96 -13.94 0.71
C TYR A 111 25.10 -14.98 0.73
N LYS A 112 26.14 -14.76 1.56
CA LYS A 112 27.36 -15.60 1.58
C LYS A 112 27.13 -17.05 2.06
N ASN A 113 25.92 -17.40 2.50
CA ASN A 113 25.64 -18.66 3.20
C ASN A 113 24.51 -19.45 2.52
N ASN A 114 24.70 -20.76 2.37
CA ASN A 114 23.83 -21.63 1.56
C ASN A 114 22.50 -22.02 2.27
N ILE A 115 22.37 -21.67 3.54
CA ILE A 115 21.25 -22.06 4.44
C ILE A 115 20.20 -20.93 4.54
N TYR A 116 20.58 -19.67 4.24
CA TYR A 116 19.70 -18.51 4.33
C TYR A 116 19.90 -17.64 3.08
N ASN A 117 18.84 -17.45 2.30
CA ASN A 117 18.89 -16.80 0.99
C ASN A 117 17.91 -15.61 0.91
N ASN A 118 17.91 -14.94 -0.25
CA ASN A 118 17.11 -13.73 -0.46
C ASN A 118 15.58 -13.97 -0.42
N TRP A 119 15.11 -15.23 -0.56
CA TRP A 119 13.70 -15.57 -0.36
C TRP A 119 13.31 -15.61 1.12
N ASN A 120 14.20 -16.10 1.99
CA ASN A 120 13.95 -16.07 3.43
C ASN A 120 13.98 -14.62 3.95
N LEU A 121 14.95 -13.84 3.49
CA LEU A 121 15.13 -12.44 3.90
C LEU A 121 13.94 -11.56 3.50
N SER A 122 13.31 -11.77 2.34
CA SER A 122 12.14 -11.00 1.92
C SER A 122 10.90 -11.30 2.75
N GLY A 123 10.71 -12.56 3.15
CA GLY A 123 9.65 -12.96 4.08
C GLY A 123 9.83 -12.35 5.46
N ASP A 124 11.03 -12.44 6.03
CA ASP A 124 11.31 -11.90 7.37
C ASP A 124 11.17 -10.37 7.41
N ARG A 125 11.60 -9.66 6.34
CA ARG A 125 11.42 -8.20 6.21
C ARG A 125 9.98 -7.75 5.99
N ALA A 126 9.14 -8.61 5.42
CA ALA A 126 7.71 -8.32 5.32
C ALA A 126 6.99 -8.51 6.67
N LEU A 127 7.55 -9.33 7.57
CA LEU A 127 6.96 -9.65 8.87
C LEU A 127 7.45 -8.75 10.03
N SER A 128 8.61 -8.12 9.88
CA SER A 128 9.32 -7.36 10.92
C SER A 128 8.67 -6.04 11.34
#